data_AF-A0A397T2A6-F1
#
_entry.id   AF-A0A397T2A6-F1
#
_cell.length_a   1.000
_cell.length_b   1.000
_cell.length_c   1.000
_cell.angle_alpha   90.00
_cell.angle_beta   90.00
_cell.angle_gamma   90.00
#
_symmetry.space_group_name_H-M   'P 1'
#
loop_
_entity.id
_entity.type
_entity.pdbx_description
1 polymer ?
#
loop_
_entity_poly.entity_id
_entity_poly.type
_entity_poly.pdbx_seq_one_letter_code
_entity_poly.pdbx_strand_id
1 'polypeptide(L)'
;MIIYLNYHLKNKLNPSNLNHHVLSPKIMEVVVRISRDSPKKIKFVEKTIIKGYRKFPRNHLGRRIYGGRVYDSEHGTTCHQCRQKTIEEKVQCTNVLEDGSLCKVMMDERCLLGRYGQTLQDARESGEWNCPKCRDVCNCSFCRKKKGLSATGILKHIALKAGFNSVMEYLGDA
;
A
#
# COMPACT_ATOMS: atom_id res chain seq x y z
N MET A 1 -37.50 -2.30 35.54
CA MET A 1 -36.89 -3.47 36.18
C MET A 1 -36.01 -4.16 35.12
N ILE A 2 -34.70 -3.91 35.14
CA ILE A 2 -33.77 -4.39 34.12
C ILE A 2 -33.25 -5.76 34.59
N ILE A 3 -33.46 -6.81 33.79
CA ILE A 3 -32.92 -8.14 34.06
C ILE A 3 -31.71 -8.32 33.14
N TYR A 4 -30.50 -8.40 33.72
CA TYR A 4 -29.27 -8.71 33.00
C TYR A 4 -29.05 -10.23 33.00
N LEU A 5 -29.02 -10.86 31.83
CA LEU A 5 -28.57 -12.24 31.64
C LEU A 5 -27.15 -12.22 31.07
N ASN A 6 -26.16 -12.56 31.90
CA ASN A 6 -24.79 -12.81 31.51
C ASN A 6 -24.70 -14.20 30.86
N TYR A 7 -24.27 -14.29 29.60
CA TYR A 7 -23.92 -15.58 28.98
C TYR A 7 -22.40 -15.69 28.82
N HIS A 8 -21.87 -16.74 29.44
CA HIS A 8 -20.47 -17.10 29.56
C HIS A 8 -19.96 -17.75 28.27
N LEU A 9 -18.85 -17.28 27.72
CA LEU A 9 -17.94 -18.14 26.94
C LEU A 9 -16.50 -17.86 27.39
N LYS A 10 -16.00 -18.73 28.27
CA LYS A 10 -14.61 -18.82 28.69
C LYS A 10 -13.88 -19.88 27.85
N ASN A 11 -12.63 -19.58 27.51
CA ASN A 11 -11.51 -20.50 27.22
C ASN A 11 -11.44 -21.07 25.78
N LYS A 12 -10.30 -21.13 25.07
CA LYS A 12 -8.86 -21.12 25.44
C LYS A 12 -8.01 -20.46 24.33
N LEU A 13 -7.18 -19.48 24.71
CA LEU A 13 -5.92 -19.14 24.04
C LEU A 13 -4.78 -19.81 24.84
N ASN A 14 -3.77 -20.38 24.18
CA ASN A 14 -2.49 -20.67 24.83
C ASN A 14 -1.53 -19.50 24.52
N PRO A 15 -1.03 -18.75 25.52
CA PRO A 15 -0.19 -17.58 25.33
C PRO A 15 1.27 -17.90 25.60
N SER A 16 2.14 -17.73 24.61
CA SER A 16 3.59 -17.68 24.86
C SER A 16 4.31 -16.83 23.82
N ASN A 17 4.18 -15.51 24.00
CA ASN A 17 5.26 -14.51 24.01
C ASN A 17 4.74 -13.16 23.52
N LEU A 18 4.09 -12.44 24.44
CA LEU A 18 4.00 -10.98 24.38
C LEU A 18 5.35 -10.38 24.76
N ASN A 19 5.72 -9.31 24.06
CA ASN A 19 6.33 -8.07 24.56
C ASN A 19 6.14 -7.02 23.45
N HIS A 20 5.63 -5.80 23.62
CA HIS A 20 4.97 -5.07 24.70
C HIS A 20 4.41 -3.76 24.09
N HIS A 21 3.19 -3.34 24.49
CA HIS A 21 2.66 -1.96 24.55
C HIS A 21 2.27 -1.17 23.26
N VAL A 22 1.09 -0.54 23.03
CA VAL A 22 -0.30 -0.42 23.57
C VAL A 22 -1.08 0.29 22.42
N LEU A 23 -2.30 -0.08 21.95
CA LEU A 23 -3.61 0.36 22.45
C LEU A 23 -4.75 -0.31 21.65
N SER A 24 -5.78 -0.71 22.39
CA SER A 24 -6.85 -1.66 22.08
C SER A 24 -7.92 -1.16 21.10
N PRO A 25 -8.71 -2.07 20.48
CA PRO A 25 -9.93 -1.71 19.78
C PRO A 25 -11.01 -1.35 20.81
N LYS A 26 -11.57 -0.13 20.71
CA LYS A 26 -12.73 0.26 21.53
C LYS A 26 -13.94 -0.59 21.10
N ILE A 27 -14.49 -1.34 22.05
CA ILE A 27 -15.76 -2.07 21.90
C ILE A 27 -16.87 -1.05 21.61
N MET A 28 -17.61 -1.25 20.52
CA MET A 28 -18.86 -0.52 20.26
C MET A 28 -19.99 -1.19 21.04
N GLU A 29 -20.61 -0.49 21.98
CA GLU A 29 -21.95 -0.84 22.45
C GLU A 29 -22.97 -0.53 21.35
N VAL A 30 -23.70 -1.55 20.91
CA VAL A 30 -24.82 -1.40 19.98
C VAL A 30 -26.11 -1.39 20.81
N VAL A 31 -26.68 -0.21 21.04
CA VAL A 31 -28.02 -0.09 21.64
C VAL A 31 -29.06 -0.18 20.53
N VAL A 32 -29.65 -1.37 20.35
CA VAL A 32 -30.78 -1.56 19.42
C VAL A 32 -32.09 -1.29 20.14
N ARG A 33 -32.84 -0.24 19.75
CA ARG A 33 -34.24 -0.08 20.13
C ARG A 33 -35.11 -0.77 19.08
N ILE A 34 -35.79 -1.86 19.46
CA ILE A 34 -36.70 -2.59 18.58
C ILE A 34 -38.12 -2.11 18.91
N SER A 35 -38.78 -1.37 18.00
CA SER A 35 -40.24 -1.20 18.08
C SER A 35 -40.91 -2.44 17.49
N ARG A 36 -41.84 -3.01 18.23
CA ARG A 36 -42.74 -4.07 17.75
C ARG A 36 -43.64 -3.43 16.70
N ASP A 37 -43.53 -3.85 15.44
CA ASP A 37 -44.63 -4.03 14.47
C ASP A 37 -44.12 -4.07 13.01
N SER A 38 -44.05 -5.31 12.47
CA SER A 38 -44.09 -5.72 11.05
C SER A 38 -42.90 -5.44 10.08
N PRO A 39 -42.64 -6.34 9.10
CA PRO A 39 -41.34 -6.49 8.46
C PRO A 39 -41.18 -5.62 7.20
N LYS A 40 -40.19 -4.73 7.18
CA LYS A 40 -39.78 -4.03 5.95
C LYS A 40 -38.29 -4.25 5.69
N LYS A 41 -37.99 -4.77 4.49
CA LYS A 41 -36.65 -5.10 3.96
C LYS A 41 -35.60 -4.05 4.37
N ILE A 42 -34.60 -4.49 5.14
CA ILE A 42 -33.43 -3.69 5.48
C ILE A 42 -32.57 -3.57 4.21
N LYS A 43 -32.48 -2.36 3.65
CA LYS A 43 -31.49 -2.03 2.62
C LYS A 43 -30.15 -1.77 3.32
N PHE A 44 -29.17 -2.64 3.11
CA PHE A 44 -27.78 -2.35 3.46
C PHE A 44 -27.30 -1.21 2.56
N VAL A 45 -27.05 -0.05 3.14
CA VAL A 45 -26.34 1.04 2.47
C VAL A 45 -24.98 1.12 3.16
N GLU A 46 -23.97 0.49 2.55
CA GLU A 46 -22.59 0.60 3.00
C GLU A 46 -22.09 2.01 2.63
N LYS A 47 -22.29 2.97 3.54
CA LYS A 47 -21.75 4.32 3.41
C LYS A 47 -20.48 4.43 4.25
N THR A 48 -19.36 4.07 3.65
CA THR A 48 -18.04 4.35 4.21
C THR A 48 -17.74 5.85 4.03
N ILE A 49 -18.23 6.68 4.94
CA ILE A 49 -17.83 8.09 5.01
C ILE A 49 -16.51 8.16 5.77
N ILE A 50 -15.38 8.01 5.06
CA ILE A 50 -14.06 8.39 5.59
C ILE A 50 -13.87 9.88 5.37
N LYS A 51 -14.54 10.72 6.19
CA LYS A 51 -14.24 12.16 6.26
C LYS A 51 -13.28 12.40 7.43
N GLY A 52 -11.99 12.58 7.13
CA GLY A 52 -11.02 13.06 8.11
C GLY A 52 -9.55 12.85 7.73
N TYR A 53 -9.05 13.53 6.69
CA TYR A 53 -7.61 13.63 6.46
C TYR A 53 -6.98 14.55 7.53
N ARG A 54 -6.62 14.00 8.69
CA ARG A 54 -5.80 14.70 9.69
C ARG A 54 -4.36 14.81 9.15
N LYS A 55 -3.86 16.03 8.96
CA LYS A 55 -2.45 16.28 8.66
C LYS A 55 -1.64 15.94 9.92
N PHE A 56 -0.98 14.78 9.95
CA PHE A 56 -0.06 14.44 11.05
C PHE A 56 1.19 15.33 10.94
N PRO A 57 1.61 16.02 12.02
CA PRO A 57 2.84 16.82 12.01
C PRO A 57 4.04 15.91 11.76
N ARG A 58 5.08 16.45 11.10
CA ARG A 58 6.41 15.82 11.10
C ARG A 58 6.84 15.70 12.57
N ASN A 59 7.12 14.49 13.05
CA ASN A 59 7.74 14.38 14.37
C ASN A 59 9.22 14.83 14.28
N HIS A 60 9.85 15.02 15.42
CA HIS A 60 11.27 15.42 15.52
C HIS A 60 12.23 14.42 14.84
N LEU A 61 11.78 13.19 14.58
CA LEU A 61 12.53 12.14 13.88
C LEU A 61 12.36 12.16 12.36
N GLY A 62 11.70 13.19 11.80
CA GLY A 62 11.50 13.29 10.34
C GLY A 62 10.50 12.29 9.76
N ARG A 63 9.70 11.62 10.60
CA ARG A 63 8.64 10.69 10.18
C ARG A 63 7.35 11.43 9.87
N ARG A 64 6.68 11.06 8.77
CA ARG A 64 5.39 11.61 8.33
C ARG A 64 4.45 10.50 7.88
N ILE A 65 3.17 10.57 8.26
CA ILE A 65 2.14 9.63 7.80
C ILE A 65 1.20 10.37 6.84
N TYR A 66 1.09 9.90 5.60
CA TYR A 66 0.24 10.53 4.58
C TYR A 66 -0.21 9.50 3.54
N GLY A 67 -1.50 9.53 3.15
CA GLY A 67 -2.05 8.64 2.12
C GLY A 67 -1.89 7.15 2.45
N GLY A 68 -1.95 6.81 3.75
CA GLY A 68 -1.72 5.44 4.23
C GLY A 68 -0.28 4.96 4.07
N ARG A 69 0.71 5.86 3.95
CA ARG A 69 2.14 5.54 3.88
C ARG A 69 2.87 6.17 5.04
N VAL A 70 3.90 5.49 5.53
CA VAL A 70 4.84 6.02 6.53
C VAL A 70 6.13 6.39 5.83
N TYR A 71 6.39 7.69 5.79
CA TYR A 71 7.61 8.30 5.27
C TYR A 71 8.58 8.45 6.42
N ASP A 72 9.80 7.98 6.24
CA ASP A 72 10.84 8.00 7.27
C ASP A 72 12.19 8.24 6.59
N SER A 73 12.89 9.31 6.98
CA SER A 73 14.16 9.70 6.35
C SER A 73 15.34 8.84 6.78
N GLU A 74 15.25 8.26 7.98
CA GLU A 74 16.32 7.51 8.64
C GLU A 74 16.22 6.02 8.31
N HIS A 75 15.04 5.43 8.48
CA HIS A 75 14.83 3.99 8.30
C HIS A 75 14.15 3.63 6.97
N GLY A 76 13.64 4.62 6.23
CA GLY A 76 12.96 4.38 4.96
C GLY A 76 13.93 4.12 3.81
N THR A 77 13.61 3.12 2.99
CA THR A 77 14.30 2.88 1.72
C THR A 77 13.64 3.67 0.58
N THR A 78 14.43 4.07 -0.42
CA THR A 78 13.94 4.90 -1.54
C THR A 78 13.35 4.03 -2.64
N CYS A 79 12.11 4.30 -3.05
CA CYS A 79 11.54 3.72 -4.27
C CYS A 79 12.02 4.48 -5.51
N HIS A 80 12.50 3.77 -6.53
CA HIS A 80 13.02 4.36 -7.77
C HIS A 80 11.97 5.21 -8.51
N GLN A 81 10.72 4.73 -8.57
CA GLN A 81 9.67 5.38 -9.36
C GLN A 81 9.18 6.70 -8.73
N CYS A 82 8.82 6.66 -7.45
CA CYS A 82 8.26 7.83 -6.76
C CYS A 82 9.29 8.66 -6.00
N ARG A 83 10.53 8.15 -5.87
CA ARG A 83 11.65 8.78 -5.15
C ARG A 83 11.34 9.10 -3.69
N GLN A 84 10.36 8.41 -3.10
CA GLN A 84 9.99 8.58 -1.70
C GLN A 84 10.74 7.57 -0.84
N LYS A 85 11.22 8.02 0.32
CA LYS A 85 11.69 7.16 1.40
C LYS A 85 10.52 6.74 2.28
N THR A 86 10.18 5.46 2.24
CA THR A 86 9.12 4.87 3.07
C THR A 86 9.60 3.58 3.70
N ILE A 87 9.01 3.21 4.83
CA ILE A 87 9.31 1.92 5.50
C ILE A 87 8.63 0.72 4.82
N GLU A 88 7.71 0.97 3.89
CA GLU A 88 7.00 -0.08 3.18
C GLU A 88 7.99 -0.99 2.44
N GLU A 89 7.62 -2.27 2.36
CA GLU A 89 8.40 -3.25 1.63
C GLU A 89 8.62 -2.85 0.16
N LYS A 90 9.78 -3.26 -0.34
CA LYS A 90 10.19 -3.05 -1.72
C LYS A 90 10.84 -4.31 -2.25
N VAL A 91 10.73 -4.53 -3.56
CA VAL A 91 11.56 -5.52 -4.26
C VAL A 91 12.84 -4.83 -4.72
N GLN A 92 13.99 -5.50 -4.54
CA GLN A 92 15.29 -5.05 -5.02
C GLN A 92 15.67 -5.82 -6.28
N CYS A 93 16.25 -5.11 -7.26
CA CYS A 93 16.78 -5.71 -8.49
C CYS A 93 17.91 -6.70 -8.17
N THR A 94 17.88 -7.87 -8.80
CA THR A 94 18.93 -8.89 -8.65
C THR A 94 19.96 -8.86 -9.78
N ASN A 95 19.75 -8.03 -10.82
CA ASN A 95 20.68 -7.86 -11.93
C ASN A 95 22.06 -7.37 -11.46
N VAL A 96 23.10 -8.10 -11.85
CA VAL A 96 24.51 -7.67 -11.74
C VAL A 96 24.85 -6.78 -12.94
N LEU A 97 25.46 -5.63 -12.68
CA LEU A 97 25.87 -4.65 -13.70
C LEU A 97 27.22 -5.04 -14.30
N GLU A 98 27.62 -4.38 -15.39
CA GLU A 98 28.89 -4.62 -16.09
C GLU A 98 30.13 -4.45 -15.19
N ASP A 99 30.05 -3.58 -14.19
CA ASP A 99 31.10 -3.35 -13.19
C ASP A 99 31.12 -4.40 -12.07
N GLY A 100 30.32 -5.46 -12.20
CA GLY A 100 30.17 -6.53 -11.20
C GLY A 100 29.32 -6.13 -9.99
N SER A 101 28.81 -4.90 -9.91
CA SER A 101 28.01 -4.44 -8.78
C SER A 101 26.53 -4.81 -8.93
N LEU A 102 25.84 -5.02 -7.81
CA LEU A 102 24.40 -5.28 -7.81
C LEU A 102 23.61 -4.00 -8.10
N CYS A 103 22.62 -4.10 -8.99
CA CYS A 103 21.70 -3.00 -9.26
C CYS A 103 20.94 -2.58 -7.99
N LYS A 104 21.07 -1.32 -7.59
CA LYS A 104 20.46 -0.77 -6.36
C LYS A 104 19.01 -0.29 -6.53
N VAL A 105 18.37 -0.61 -7.65
CA VAL A 105 16.98 -0.22 -7.90
C VAL A 105 16.06 -0.99 -6.97
N MET A 106 15.28 -0.25 -6.18
CA MET A 106 14.19 -0.79 -5.37
C MET A 106 12.85 -0.20 -5.80
N MET A 107 11.79 -0.98 -5.73
CA MET A 107 10.44 -0.55 -6.07
C MET A 107 9.42 -0.97 -5.01
N ASP A 108 8.59 -0.01 -4.60
CA ASP A 108 7.41 -0.30 -3.77
C ASP A 108 6.28 -0.90 -4.62
N GLU A 109 5.38 -1.61 -3.95
CA GLU A 109 4.26 -2.30 -4.58
C GLU A 109 3.34 -1.35 -5.36
N ARG A 110 3.00 -0.19 -4.81
CA ARG A 110 2.06 0.75 -5.43
C ARG A 110 2.57 1.25 -6.78
N CYS A 111 3.88 1.48 -6.87
CA CYS A 111 4.55 1.87 -8.10
C CYS A 111 4.69 0.70 -9.04
N LEU A 112 5.01 -0.50 -8.54
CA LEU A 112 5.16 -1.69 -9.37
C LEU A 112 3.84 -2.04 -10.05
N LEU A 113 2.75 -2.16 -9.28
CA LEU A 113 1.41 -2.38 -9.81
C LEU A 113 0.98 -1.27 -10.75
N GLY A 114 1.00 -0.03 -10.27
CA GLY A 114 0.44 1.09 -11.03
C GLY A 114 1.22 1.43 -12.29
N ARG A 115 2.52 1.13 -12.36
CA ARG A 115 3.36 1.46 -13.52
C ARG A 115 3.66 0.28 -14.42
N TYR A 116 3.72 -0.93 -13.88
CA TYR A 116 4.24 -2.11 -14.57
C TYR A 116 3.34 -3.34 -14.42
N GLY A 117 2.21 -3.24 -13.71
CA GLY A 117 1.22 -4.33 -13.62
C GLY A 117 1.65 -5.54 -12.80
N GLN A 118 2.73 -5.44 -12.02
CA GLN A 118 3.30 -6.56 -11.25
C GLN A 118 3.13 -6.33 -9.75
N THR A 119 2.79 -7.37 -8.98
CA THR A 119 2.77 -7.32 -7.50
C THR A 119 4.17 -7.51 -6.92
N LEU A 120 4.37 -7.23 -5.63
CA LEU A 120 5.64 -7.59 -4.98
C LEU A 120 5.87 -9.11 -4.95
N GLN A 121 4.79 -9.89 -4.85
CA GLN A 121 4.85 -11.34 -4.82
C GLN A 121 5.36 -11.88 -6.17
N ASP A 122 4.71 -11.50 -7.28
CA ASP A 122 5.11 -11.94 -8.63
C ASP A 122 6.56 -11.54 -8.94
N ALA A 123 6.99 -10.38 -8.44
CA ALA A 123 8.35 -9.91 -8.62
C ALA A 123 9.36 -10.77 -7.86
N ARG A 124 9.03 -11.22 -6.65
CA ARG A 124 9.94 -11.99 -5.79
C ARG A 124 9.88 -13.49 -6.06
N GLU A 125 8.83 -13.98 -6.71
CA GLU A 125 8.54 -15.40 -6.86
C GLU A 125 9.71 -16.21 -7.46
N SER A 126 10.35 -15.69 -8.51
CA SER A 126 11.48 -16.39 -9.14
C SER A 126 12.81 -16.25 -8.39
N GLY A 127 12.92 -15.33 -7.42
CA GLY A 127 14.19 -14.92 -6.84
C GLY A 127 15.13 -14.14 -7.77
N GLU A 128 14.76 -13.99 -9.05
CA GLU A 128 15.58 -13.38 -10.11
C GLU A 128 14.87 -12.20 -10.75
N TRP A 129 14.59 -11.17 -9.95
CA TRP A 129 13.85 -10.00 -10.44
C TRP A 129 14.75 -8.94 -11.10
N ASN A 130 14.55 -8.77 -12.40
CA ASN A 130 15.15 -7.66 -13.15
C ASN A 130 14.23 -6.44 -13.18
N CYS A 131 14.70 -5.33 -12.62
CA CYS A 131 13.91 -4.11 -12.55
C CYS A 131 13.61 -3.51 -13.94
N PRO A 132 12.56 -2.68 -14.08
CA PRO A 132 12.23 -2.04 -15.35
C PRO A 132 13.37 -1.23 -15.97
N LYS A 133 14.30 -0.70 -15.16
CA LYS A 133 15.47 0.03 -15.68
C LYS A 133 16.45 -0.93 -16.36
N CYS A 134 16.74 -2.09 -15.75
CA CYS A 134 17.64 -3.10 -16.32
C CYS A 134 17.02 -3.79 -17.55
N ARG A 135 15.69 -3.96 -17.57
CA ARG A 135 14.94 -4.45 -18.73
C ARG A 135 14.69 -3.40 -19.81
N ASP A 136 15.22 -2.20 -19.64
CA ASP A 136 15.06 -1.04 -20.52
C ASP A 136 13.60 -0.59 -20.78
N VAL A 137 12.65 -0.93 -19.92
CA VAL A 137 11.22 -0.55 -20.04
C VAL A 137 10.76 0.45 -18.97
N CYS A 138 11.70 1.07 -18.23
CA CYS A 138 11.36 2.00 -17.16
C CYS A 138 10.69 3.27 -17.70
N ASN A 139 9.44 3.51 -17.30
CA ASN A 139 8.63 4.67 -17.71
C ASN A 139 8.74 5.87 -16.74
N CYS A 140 9.71 5.86 -15.82
CA CYS A 140 9.95 6.98 -14.91
C CYS A 140 10.55 8.20 -15.64
N SER A 141 10.32 9.39 -15.08
CA SER A 141 10.74 10.65 -15.72
C SER A 141 12.25 10.75 -15.96
N PHE A 142 13.07 10.21 -15.04
CA PHE A 142 14.52 10.27 -15.15
C PHE A 142 15.07 9.29 -16.19
N CYS A 143 14.56 8.06 -16.23
CA CYS A 143 14.97 7.08 -17.22
C CYS A 143 14.56 7.51 -18.63
N ARG A 144 13.32 8.00 -18.83
CA ARG A 144 12.88 8.53 -20.14
C ARG A 144 13.71 9.72 -20.60
N LYS A 145 13.98 10.69 -19.73
CA LYS A 145 14.84 11.84 -20.07
C LYS A 145 16.24 11.40 -20.50
N LYS A 146 16.84 10.39 -19.84
CA LYS A 146 18.13 9.82 -20.24
C LYS A 146 18.11 9.19 -21.64
N LYS A 147 16.96 8.71 -22.09
CA LYS A 147 16.73 8.19 -23.44
C LYS A 147 16.30 9.25 -24.47
N GLY A 148 16.28 10.53 -24.10
CA GLY A 148 15.77 11.60 -24.97
C GLY A 148 14.24 11.62 -25.13
N LEU A 149 13.50 10.85 -24.33
CA LEU A 149 12.04 10.78 -24.37
C LEU A 149 11.40 11.76 -23.37
N SER A 150 10.23 12.29 -23.74
CA SER A 150 9.39 13.09 -22.84
C SER A 150 8.97 12.29 -21.60
N ALA A 151 8.88 12.97 -20.45
CA ALA A 151 8.41 12.35 -19.22
C ALA A 151 6.92 11.97 -19.32
N THR A 152 6.54 10.84 -18.73
CA THR A 152 5.15 10.38 -18.73
C THR A 152 4.21 11.24 -17.88
N GLY A 153 4.72 11.86 -16.82
CA GLY A 153 3.87 12.55 -15.84
C GLY A 153 3.06 11.56 -14.98
N ILE A 154 1.90 12.00 -14.51
CA ILE A 154 1.00 11.21 -13.65
C ILE A 154 -0.01 10.45 -14.52
N LEU A 155 0.43 9.38 -15.19
CA LEU A 155 -0.44 8.61 -16.11
C LEU A 155 -1.30 7.54 -15.42
N LYS A 156 -1.01 7.15 -14.17
CA LYS A 156 -1.70 6.01 -13.54
C LYS A 156 -3.23 6.15 -13.59
N HIS A 157 -3.76 7.32 -13.26
CA HIS A 157 -5.21 7.54 -13.25
C HIS A 157 -5.81 7.55 -14.66
N ILE A 158 -5.06 8.02 -15.65
CA ILE A 158 -5.48 8.04 -17.06
C ILE A 158 -5.53 6.61 -17.60
N ALA A 159 -4.46 5.83 -17.38
CA ALA A 159 -4.37 4.43 -17.78
C ALA A 159 -5.54 3.60 -17.21
N LEU A 160 -5.78 3.71 -15.90
CA LEU A 160 -6.87 3.00 -15.23
C LEU A 160 -8.25 3.42 -15.78
N LYS A 161 -8.47 4.71 -16.03
CA LYS A 161 -9.74 5.21 -16.61
C LYS A 161 -9.95 4.71 -18.03
N ALA A 162 -8.87 4.48 -18.78
CA ALA A 162 -8.89 3.93 -20.12
C ALA A 162 -9.03 2.39 -20.15
N GLY A 163 -9.13 1.72 -18.99
CA GLY A 163 -9.36 0.28 -18.90
C GLY A 163 -8.08 -0.57 -18.83
N PHE A 164 -6.91 0.05 -18.73
CA PHE A 164 -5.63 -0.66 -18.63
C PHE A 164 -5.26 -0.94 -17.17
N ASN A 165 -4.55 -2.03 -16.93
CA ASN A 165 -4.12 -2.41 -15.58
C ASN A 165 -2.89 -1.62 -15.11
N SER A 166 -2.08 -1.10 -16.05
CA SER A 166 -0.87 -0.36 -15.72
C SER A 166 -0.52 0.74 -16.74
N VAL A 167 0.38 1.64 -16.35
CA VAL A 167 0.92 2.65 -17.28
C VAL A 167 1.73 2.03 -18.42
N MET A 168 2.48 0.96 -18.16
CA MET A 168 3.23 0.23 -19.19
C MET A 168 2.29 -0.31 -20.27
N GLU A 169 1.20 -0.96 -19.86
CA GLU A 169 0.17 -1.46 -20.77
C GLU A 169 -0.46 -0.32 -21.59
N TYR A 170 -0.81 0.79 -20.94
CA TYR A 170 -1.36 1.98 -21.61
C TYR A 170 -0.42 2.61 -22.64
N LEU A 171 0.90 2.53 -22.42
CA LEU A 171 1.89 3.09 -23.33
C LEU A 171 2.21 2.16 -24.52
N GLY A 172 1.82 0.88 -24.45
CA GLY A 172 2.24 -0.13 -25.42
C GLY A 172 3.72 -0.52 -25.31
N ASP A 173 4.38 -0.18 -24.20
CA ASP A 173 5.81 -0.43 -23.93
C ASP A 173 6.03 -1.84 -23.31
N ALA A 174 5.21 -2.85 -23.68
CA ALA A 174 5.20 -4.19 -23.08
C ALA A 174 6.27 -5.13 -23.69
#